data_AF-A0A2I0TK01-F1
#
_entry.id   AF-A0A2I0TK01-F1
#
_cell.length_a   1.000
_cell.length_b   1.000
_cell.length_c   1.000
_cell.angle_alpha   90.00
_cell.angle_beta   90.00
_cell.angle_gamma   90.00
#
_symmetry.space_group_name_H-M   'P 1'
#
loop_
_entity.id
_entity.type
_entity.pdbx_description
1 polymer ?
#
loop_
_entity_poly.entity_id
_entity_poly.type
_entity_poly.pdbx_seq_one_letter_code
_entity_poly.pdbx_strand_id
1 'polypeptide(L)'
;MGGRNCPHHKGQERAFTLGLAGLLGEGVYNFGELLMHPVLESLRNTDRQWLIDTLYAFNSGNVETFQALKSAWGQQPDLAANEALLLQKIQLLCLMEMTFTRPANHRQLTFEEIAMSAKVTVNEVELLVMKALSVGLVKGSIDEVDKKVHMTWVQPRVLDLQQIKGMKDRLEFWCTDVRSMEMLVEHQAHDILT
;
A
#
# COMPACT_ATOMS: atom_id res chain seq x y z
N MET A 1 34.26 -31.43 14.66
CA MET A 1 32.83 -31.08 14.82
C MET A 1 32.75 -29.79 15.62
N GLY A 2 32.45 -28.65 14.98
CA GLY A 2 32.38 -27.36 15.68
C GLY A 2 32.41 -26.21 14.68
N GLY A 3 31.24 -25.85 14.14
CA GLY A 3 31.15 -24.79 13.14
C GLY A 3 29.71 -24.38 12.82
N ARG A 4 28.78 -24.58 13.74
CA ARG A 4 27.38 -24.15 13.57
C ARG A 4 27.04 -23.10 14.63
N ASN A 5 26.62 -21.93 14.14
CA ASN A 5 25.93 -20.84 14.83
C ASN A 5 26.74 -19.57 15.13
N CYS A 6 27.15 -18.84 14.10
CA CYS A 6 27.30 -17.39 14.22
C CYS A 6 25.90 -16.75 14.44
N PRO A 7 25.72 -15.81 15.40
CA PRO A 7 24.42 -15.20 15.70
C PRO A 7 23.77 -14.50 14.49
N HIS A 8 24.57 -13.99 13.56
CA HIS A 8 24.10 -13.35 12.32
C HIS A 8 23.36 -14.31 11.37
N HIS A 9 23.80 -15.56 11.26
CA HIS A 9 23.15 -16.56 10.38
C HIS A 9 21.75 -16.94 10.90
N LYS A 10 21.59 -17.06 12.22
CA LYS A 10 20.28 -17.29 12.85
C LYS A 10 19.35 -16.09 12.65
N GLY A 11 19.89 -14.87 12.65
CA GLY A 11 19.15 -13.66 12.34
C GLY A 11 18.58 -13.69 10.92
N GLN A 12 19.41 -14.02 9.93
CA GLN A 12 19.02 -14.09 8.51
C GLN A 12 17.96 -15.17 8.24
N GLU A 13 18.08 -16.34 8.88
CA GLU A 13 17.09 -17.41 8.71
C GLU A 13 15.74 -17.02 9.31
N ARG A 14 15.72 -16.46 10.53
CA ARG A 14 14.50 -15.96 11.17
C ARG A 14 13.86 -14.82 10.37
N ALA A 15 14.68 -13.91 9.86
CA ALA A 15 14.22 -12.80 9.04
C ALA A 15 13.52 -13.28 7.76
N PHE A 16 14.08 -14.32 7.13
CA PHE A 16 13.50 -14.94 5.95
C PHE A 16 12.18 -15.65 6.27
N THR A 17 12.13 -16.44 7.34
CA THR A 17 10.88 -17.09 7.79
C THR A 17 9.83 -16.06 8.16
N LEU A 18 10.22 -14.95 8.79
CA LEU A 18 9.31 -13.85 9.16
C LEU A 18 8.73 -13.15 7.93
N GLY A 19 9.56 -12.87 6.91
CA GLY A 19 9.10 -12.29 5.65
C GLY A 19 8.14 -13.22 4.91
N LEU A 20 8.46 -14.51 4.83
CA LEU A 20 7.56 -15.53 4.26
C LEU A 20 6.24 -15.64 5.03
N ALA A 21 6.29 -15.69 6.36
CA ALA A 21 5.10 -15.75 7.20
C ALA A 21 4.24 -14.48 7.06
N GLY A 22 4.85 -13.31 6.92
CA GLY A 22 4.12 -12.06 6.65
C GLY A 22 3.46 -12.02 5.27
N LEU A 23 4.12 -12.57 4.24
CA LEU A 23 3.57 -12.67 2.89
C LEU A 23 2.38 -13.64 2.85
N LEU A 24 2.56 -14.84 3.40
CA LEU A 24 1.57 -15.92 3.41
C LEU A 24 0.46 -15.72 4.46
N GLY A 25 0.70 -14.92 5.49
CA GLY A 25 -0.26 -14.66 6.55
C GLY A 25 -1.50 -13.94 6.03
N GLU A 26 -2.68 -14.49 6.33
CA GLU A 26 -3.95 -13.80 6.13
C GLU A 26 -4.08 -12.61 7.10
N GLY A 27 -4.62 -11.49 6.63
CA GLY A 27 -4.84 -10.31 7.47
C GLY A 27 -3.64 -9.36 7.63
N VAL A 28 -2.44 -9.73 7.14
CA VAL A 28 -1.25 -8.86 7.23
C VAL A 28 -1.12 -8.00 5.97
N TYR A 29 -1.55 -6.74 6.05
CA TYR A 29 -1.48 -5.78 4.93
C TYR A 29 -0.47 -4.64 5.16
N ASN A 30 0.10 -4.55 6.36
CA ASN A 30 1.07 -3.52 6.76
C ASN A 30 2.50 -4.05 6.65
N PHE A 31 3.07 -4.00 5.44
CA PHE A 31 4.44 -4.42 5.18
C PHE A 31 5.49 -3.35 5.53
N GLY A 32 5.08 -2.08 5.64
CA GLY A 32 5.99 -0.99 6.00
C GLY A 32 6.62 -1.14 7.38
N GLU A 33 5.88 -1.63 8.38
CA GLU A 33 6.45 -1.89 9.72
C GLU A 33 7.52 -2.97 9.68
N LEU A 34 7.28 -4.02 8.90
CA LEU A 34 8.23 -5.11 8.73
C LEU A 34 9.50 -4.61 8.02
N LEU A 35 9.34 -3.79 6.97
CA LEU A 35 10.43 -3.18 6.21
C LEU A 35 11.34 -2.27 7.04
N MET A 36 10.80 -1.65 8.10
CA MET A 36 11.57 -0.78 9.01
C MET A 36 12.39 -1.57 10.04
N HIS A 37 12.20 -2.89 10.14
CA HIS A 37 12.90 -3.68 11.14
C HIS A 37 14.35 -3.98 10.68
N PRO A 38 15.39 -3.69 11.51
CA PRO A 38 16.81 -3.82 11.13
C PRO A 38 17.24 -5.27 10.83
N VAL A 39 16.42 -6.24 11.21
CA VAL A 39 16.62 -7.66 10.90
C VAL A 39 16.48 -7.94 9.40
N LEU A 40 15.72 -7.12 8.65
CA LEU A 40 15.67 -7.20 7.18
C LEU A 40 16.86 -6.52 6.50
N GLU A 41 17.50 -5.52 7.12
CA GLU A 41 18.72 -4.93 6.58
C GLU A 41 19.88 -5.94 6.56
N SER A 42 19.89 -6.89 7.50
CA SER A 42 20.86 -8.00 7.54
C SER A 42 20.73 -9.00 6.39
N LEU A 43 19.61 -8.95 5.65
CA LEU A 43 19.38 -9.72 4.42
C LEU A 43 19.78 -8.95 3.15
N ARG A 44 19.93 -7.62 3.22
CA ARG A 44 20.42 -6.83 2.07
C ARG A 44 21.85 -7.28 1.77
N ASN A 45 22.15 -7.53 0.49
CA ASN A 45 23.42 -8.08 -0.02
C ASN A 45 23.62 -9.60 0.09
N THR A 46 22.54 -10.37 0.35
CA THR A 46 22.57 -11.84 0.33
C THR A 46 21.76 -12.40 -0.85
N ASP A 47 21.84 -13.70 -1.11
CA ASP A 47 21.07 -14.43 -2.14
C ASP A 47 19.54 -14.30 -2.02
N ARG A 48 19.05 -13.68 -0.94
CA ARG A 48 17.63 -13.49 -0.59
C ARG A 48 17.12 -12.06 -0.84
N GLN A 49 17.87 -11.24 -1.56
CA GLN A 49 17.49 -9.85 -1.88
C GLN A 49 16.11 -9.77 -2.56
N TRP A 50 15.76 -10.76 -3.37
CA TRP A 50 14.45 -10.87 -4.03
C TRP A 50 13.27 -10.78 -3.05
N LEU A 51 13.43 -11.23 -1.80
CA LEU A 51 12.37 -11.16 -0.79
C LEU A 51 12.10 -9.71 -0.38
N ILE A 52 13.16 -8.91 -0.25
CA ILE A 52 13.06 -7.48 0.09
C ILE A 52 12.42 -6.73 -1.06
N ASP A 53 12.85 -7.00 -2.30
CA ASP A 53 12.28 -6.38 -3.50
C ASP A 53 10.80 -6.75 -3.66
N THR A 54 10.44 -8.00 -3.34
CA THR A 54 9.06 -8.45 -3.31
C THR A 54 8.26 -7.70 -2.25
N LEU A 55 8.78 -7.55 -1.02
CA LEU A 55 8.11 -6.77 0.04
C LEU A 55 7.91 -5.30 -0.36
N TYR A 56 8.87 -4.69 -1.06
CA TYR A 56 8.71 -3.34 -1.62
C TYR A 56 7.66 -3.28 -2.73
N ALA A 57 7.57 -4.31 -3.59
CA ALA A 57 6.50 -4.44 -4.59
C ALA A 57 5.11 -4.55 -3.93
N PHE A 58 4.99 -5.30 -2.83
CA PHE A 58 3.75 -5.37 -2.05
C PHE A 58 3.43 -4.04 -1.37
N ASN A 59 4.43 -3.31 -0.87
CA ASN A 59 4.19 -2.01 -0.25
C ASN A 59 3.68 -0.97 -1.25
N SER A 60 4.27 -0.93 -2.44
CA SER A 60 3.88 -0.02 -3.54
C SER A 60 2.65 -0.47 -4.32
N GLY A 61 2.17 -1.71 -4.12
CA GLY A 61 1.01 -2.25 -4.81
C GLY A 61 1.21 -2.44 -6.33
N ASN A 62 2.46 -2.56 -6.79
CA ASN A 62 2.76 -2.70 -8.21
C ASN A 62 2.76 -4.18 -8.65
N VAL A 63 1.67 -4.58 -9.32
CA VAL A 63 1.46 -5.95 -9.82
C VAL A 63 2.50 -6.37 -10.86
N GLU A 64 3.01 -5.44 -11.69
CA GLU A 64 3.99 -5.75 -12.73
C GLU A 64 5.34 -6.15 -12.14
N THR A 65 5.81 -5.40 -11.15
CA THR A 65 7.07 -5.71 -10.46
C THR A 65 7.01 -7.07 -9.76
N PHE A 66 5.86 -7.41 -9.18
CA PHE A 66 5.64 -8.72 -8.57
C PHE A 66 5.67 -9.86 -9.60
N GLN A 67 5.06 -9.66 -10.78
CA GLN A 67 5.10 -10.63 -11.87
C GLN A 67 6.52 -10.81 -12.43
N ALA A 68 7.30 -9.73 -12.55
CA ALA A 68 8.70 -9.80 -13.00
C ALA A 68 9.58 -10.63 -12.03
N LEU A 69 9.30 -10.55 -10.73
CA LEU A 69 10.03 -11.28 -9.69
C LEU A 69 9.62 -12.77 -9.58
N LYS A 70 8.64 -13.23 -10.38
CA LYS A 70 8.12 -14.61 -10.35
C LYS A 70 9.16 -15.69 -10.59
N SER A 71 10.17 -15.39 -11.41
CA SER A 71 11.30 -16.31 -11.66
C SER A 71 12.14 -16.57 -10.41
N ALA A 72 12.22 -15.60 -9.49
CA ALA A 72 13.00 -15.70 -8.26
C ALA A 72 12.17 -16.30 -7.11
N TRP A 73 10.97 -15.76 -6.85
CA TRP A 73 10.14 -16.25 -5.75
C TRP A 73 9.45 -17.59 -6.03
N GLY A 74 9.26 -17.94 -7.30
CA GLY A 74 8.69 -19.23 -7.72
C GLY A 74 9.58 -20.45 -7.41
N GLN A 75 10.84 -20.23 -7.03
CA GLN A 75 11.70 -21.30 -6.52
C GLN A 75 11.25 -21.83 -5.15
N GLN A 76 10.49 -21.04 -4.39
CA GLN A 76 9.98 -21.45 -3.08
C GLN A 76 8.62 -22.14 -3.23
N PRO A 77 8.47 -23.40 -2.78
CA PRO A 77 7.24 -24.17 -2.93
C PRO A 77 6.05 -23.54 -2.18
N ASP A 78 6.30 -22.91 -1.02
CA ASP A 78 5.26 -22.31 -0.19
C ASP A 78 4.59 -21.11 -0.88
N LEU A 79 5.36 -20.33 -1.64
CA LEU A 79 4.85 -19.18 -2.41
C LEU A 79 4.14 -19.65 -3.68
N ALA A 80 4.68 -20.67 -4.35
CA ALA A 80 4.05 -21.26 -5.54
C ALA A 80 2.69 -21.91 -5.22
N ALA A 81 2.57 -22.60 -4.08
CA ALA A 81 1.31 -23.19 -3.63
C ALA A 81 0.23 -22.13 -3.32
N ASN A 82 0.66 -20.94 -2.88
CA ASN A 82 -0.23 -19.84 -2.46
C ASN A 82 -0.24 -18.65 -3.45
N GLU A 83 0.11 -18.89 -4.71
CA GLU A 83 0.21 -17.82 -5.73
C GLU A 83 -1.11 -17.03 -5.88
N ALA A 84 -2.25 -17.73 -5.89
CA ALA A 84 -3.56 -17.10 -6.02
C ALA A 84 -3.88 -16.14 -4.85
N LEU A 85 -3.47 -16.49 -3.63
CA LEU A 85 -3.66 -15.65 -2.44
C LEU A 85 -2.75 -14.41 -2.52
N LEU A 86 -1.50 -14.58 -2.94
CA LEU A 86 -0.55 -13.46 -3.11
C LEU A 86 -1.02 -12.48 -4.18
N LEU A 87 -1.55 -12.98 -5.30
CA LEU A 87 -2.13 -12.15 -6.36
C LEU A 87 -3.33 -11.34 -5.85
N GLN A 88 -4.26 -11.97 -5.12
CA GLN A 88 -5.37 -11.23 -4.50
C GLN A 88 -4.87 -10.19 -3.50
N LYS A 89 -3.85 -10.53 -2.71
CA LYS A 89 -3.27 -9.64 -1.70
C LYS A 89 -2.62 -8.40 -2.33
N ILE A 90 -1.84 -8.55 -3.40
CA ILE A 90 -1.23 -7.40 -4.08
C ILE A 90 -2.28 -6.53 -4.79
N GLN A 91 -3.34 -7.13 -5.34
CA GLN A 91 -4.46 -6.37 -5.92
C GLN A 91 -5.19 -5.51 -4.89
N LEU A 92 -5.42 -6.06 -3.68
CA LEU A 92 -6.01 -5.29 -2.56
C LEU A 92 -5.11 -4.13 -2.13
N LEU A 93 -3.79 -4.35 -2.06
CA LEU A 93 -2.83 -3.30 -1.73
C LEU A 93 -2.72 -2.24 -2.84
N CYS A 94 -2.83 -2.64 -4.10
CA CYS A 94 -2.90 -1.73 -5.24
C CYS A 94 -4.10 -0.78 -5.09
N LEU A 95 -5.29 -1.31 -4.80
CA LEU A 95 -6.48 -0.52 -4.54
C LEU A 95 -6.30 0.46 -3.37
N MET A 96 -5.64 0.02 -2.30
CA MET A 96 -5.32 0.89 -1.16
C MET A 96 -4.35 2.03 -1.53
N GLU A 97 -3.31 1.76 -2.33
CA GLU A 97 -2.35 2.78 -2.73
C GLU A 97 -2.98 3.80 -3.70
N MET A 98 -3.82 3.34 -4.63
CA MET A 98 -4.58 4.21 -5.54
C MET A 98 -5.53 5.15 -4.80
N THR A 99 -6.17 4.66 -3.73
CA THR A 99 -7.07 5.47 -2.90
C THR A 99 -6.33 6.43 -1.99
N PHE A 100 -5.12 6.08 -1.54
CA PHE A 100 -4.28 6.92 -0.69
C PHE A 100 -3.64 8.09 -1.44
N THR A 101 -3.13 7.84 -2.66
CA THR A 101 -2.48 8.88 -3.49
C THR A 101 -3.45 9.99 -3.88
N ARG A 102 -4.73 9.68 -4.09
CA ARG A 102 -5.76 10.68 -4.44
C ARG A 102 -6.17 11.56 -3.26
N PRO A 103 -6.33 12.88 -3.47
CA PRO A 103 -6.80 13.79 -2.42
C PRO A 103 -8.25 13.47 -2.03
N ALA A 104 -8.61 13.77 -0.77
CA ALA A 104 -9.92 13.46 -0.20
C ALA A 104 -11.11 13.99 -1.03
N ASN A 105 -10.91 15.11 -1.73
CA ASN A 105 -11.95 15.81 -2.48
C ASN A 105 -12.42 15.06 -3.74
N HIS A 106 -11.63 14.12 -4.27
CA HIS A 106 -11.94 13.34 -5.47
C HIS A 106 -11.52 11.88 -5.31
N ARG A 107 -11.93 11.23 -4.22
CA ARG A 107 -11.77 9.78 -4.02
C ARG A 107 -12.83 8.96 -4.77
N GLN A 108 -13.00 9.28 -6.05
CA GLN A 108 -13.78 8.48 -6.99
C GLN A 108 -12.80 7.73 -7.89
N LEU A 109 -12.98 6.41 -8.01
CA LEU A 109 -12.18 5.54 -8.88
C LEU A 109 -13.12 4.86 -9.86
N THR A 110 -12.78 4.87 -11.14
CA THR A 110 -13.56 4.11 -12.14
C THR A 110 -13.11 2.64 -12.13
N PHE A 111 -14.00 1.74 -12.53
CA PHE A 111 -13.66 0.33 -12.61
C PHE A 111 -12.56 0.08 -13.65
N GLU A 112 -12.50 0.87 -14.72
CA GLU A 112 -11.46 0.79 -15.75
C GLU A 112 -10.07 1.15 -15.21
N GLU A 113 -9.98 2.22 -14.40
CA GLU A 113 -8.72 2.59 -13.75
C GLU A 113 -8.23 1.47 -12.82
N ILE A 114 -9.14 0.92 -12.00
CA ILE A 114 -8.79 -0.18 -11.08
C ILE A 114 -8.39 -1.43 -11.86
N ALA A 115 -9.13 -1.79 -12.92
CA ALA A 115 -8.83 -2.93 -13.78
C ALA A 115 -7.43 -2.82 -14.40
N MET A 116 -7.08 -1.63 -14.87
CA MET A 116 -5.77 -1.36 -15.48
C MET A 116 -4.64 -1.48 -14.47
N SER A 117 -4.77 -0.87 -13.29
CA SER A 117 -3.72 -0.88 -12.26
C SER A 117 -3.57 -2.24 -11.57
N ALA A 118 -4.68 -2.92 -11.24
CA ALA A 118 -4.66 -4.23 -10.59
C ALA A 118 -4.49 -5.40 -11.58
N LYS A 119 -4.50 -5.12 -12.89
CA LYS A 119 -4.44 -6.11 -13.98
C LYS A 119 -5.48 -7.22 -13.83
N VAL A 120 -6.71 -6.81 -13.55
CA VAL A 120 -7.88 -7.70 -13.44
C VAL A 120 -8.93 -7.34 -14.48
N THR A 121 -9.83 -8.27 -14.76
CA THR A 121 -10.97 -7.96 -15.63
C THR A 121 -11.96 -7.05 -14.90
N VAL A 122 -12.70 -6.22 -15.65
CA VAL A 122 -13.69 -5.27 -15.08
C VAL A 122 -14.73 -5.99 -14.20
N ASN A 123 -15.08 -7.24 -14.54
CA ASN A 123 -16.03 -8.04 -13.77
C ASN A 123 -15.46 -8.48 -12.41
N GLU A 124 -14.15 -8.69 -12.32
CA GLU A 124 -13.49 -9.10 -11.08
C GLU A 124 -13.18 -7.92 -10.15
N VAL A 125 -13.17 -6.69 -10.69
CA VAL A 125 -12.97 -5.45 -9.90
C VAL A 125 -14.03 -5.35 -8.79
N GLU A 126 -15.28 -5.65 -9.10
CA GLU A 126 -16.36 -5.56 -8.11
C GLU A 126 -16.13 -6.52 -6.94
N LEU A 127 -15.76 -7.77 -7.24
CA LEU A 127 -15.44 -8.76 -6.22
C LEU A 127 -14.21 -8.36 -5.39
N LEU A 128 -13.20 -7.76 -6.02
CA LEU A 128 -12.02 -7.24 -5.34
C LEU A 128 -12.39 -6.13 -4.35
N VAL A 129 -13.22 -5.18 -4.79
CA VAL A 129 -13.68 -4.05 -3.97
C VAL A 129 -14.57 -4.55 -2.83
N MET A 130 -15.48 -5.49 -3.09
CA MET A 130 -16.30 -6.14 -2.06
C MET A 130 -15.43 -6.84 -1.00
N LYS A 131 -14.38 -7.55 -1.42
CA LYS A 131 -13.41 -8.15 -0.48
C LYS A 131 -12.69 -7.09 0.35
N ALA A 132 -12.23 -6.01 -0.27
CA ALA A 132 -11.55 -4.93 0.43
C ALA A 132 -12.44 -4.27 1.50
N LEU A 133 -13.73 -4.08 1.19
CA LEU A 133 -14.74 -3.58 2.13
C LEU A 133 -15.00 -4.59 3.26
N SER A 134 -15.08 -5.89 2.94
CA SER A 134 -15.36 -6.96 3.91
C SER A 134 -14.23 -7.15 4.92
N VAL A 135 -12.98 -7.04 4.47
CA VAL A 135 -11.79 -7.10 5.35
C VAL A 135 -11.64 -5.81 6.17
N GLY A 136 -12.27 -4.71 5.75
CA GLY A 136 -12.20 -3.42 6.43
C GLY A 136 -10.95 -2.60 6.09
N LEU A 137 -10.29 -2.91 4.97
CA LEU A 137 -9.13 -2.15 4.47
C LEU A 137 -9.55 -0.77 3.96
N VAL A 138 -10.74 -0.71 3.36
CA VAL A 138 -11.35 0.49 2.81
C VAL A 138 -12.80 0.59 3.27
N LYS A 139 -13.36 1.80 3.30
CA LYS A 139 -14.80 2.02 3.46
C LYS A 139 -15.29 2.93 2.35
N GLY A 140 -16.44 2.63 1.80
CA GLY A 140 -16.97 3.35 0.67
C GLY A 140 -18.30 2.79 0.18
N SER A 141 -18.78 3.33 -0.93
CA SER A 141 -19.93 2.85 -1.68
C SER A 141 -19.54 2.52 -3.11
N ILE A 142 -20.15 1.48 -3.66
CA ILE A 142 -19.97 1.07 -5.05
C ILE A 142 -21.16 1.60 -5.84
N ASP A 143 -20.89 2.31 -6.93
CA ASP A 143 -21.88 2.67 -7.94
C ASP A 143 -21.65 1.83 -9.19
N GLU A 144 -22.47 0.79 -9.33
CA GLU A 144 -22.33 -0.17 -10.41
C GLU A 144 -22.86 0.36 -11.75
N VAL A 145 -23.79 1.31 -11.73
CA VAL A 145 -24.41 1.89 -12.95
C VAL A 145 -23.41 2.81 -13.63
N ASP A 146 -22.77 3.67 -12.85
CA ASP A 146 -21.73 4.59 -13.32
C ASP A 146 -20.34 3.95 -13.41
N LYS A 147 -20.20 2.69 -12.96
CA LYS A 147 -18.92 1.95 -12.85
C LYS A 147 -17.86 2.74 -12.07
N LYS A 148 -18.28 3.31 -10.93
CA LYS A 148 -17.43 4.11 -10.04
C LYS A 148 -17.46 3.56 -8.62
N VAL A 149 -16.38 3.77 -7.89
CA VAL A 149 -16.30 3.48 -6.45
C VAL A 149 -15.98 4.76 -5.71
N HIS A 150 -16.81 5.08 -4.72
CA HIS A 150 -16.64 6.22 -3.83
C HIS A 150 -15.97 5.75 -2.55
N MET A 151 -14.73 6.18 -2.34
CA MET A 151 -13.93 5.76 -1.19
C MET A 151 -13.91 6.85 -0.13
N THR A 152 -14.49 6.54 1.02
CA THR A 152 -14.60 7.49 2.15
C THR A 152 -13.40 7.39 3.09
N TRP A 153 -12.91 6.17 3.32
CA TRP A 153 -11.86 5.90 4.30
C TRP A 153 -10.94 4.78 3.81
N VAL A 154 -9.67 4.88 4.20
CA VAL A 154 -8.63 3.89 3.95
C VAL A 154 -7.90 3.63 5.25
N GLN A 155 -7.48 2.39 5.48
CA GLN A 155 -6.66 2.04 6.63
C GLN A 155 -5.32 2.77 6.60
N PRO A 156 -4.93 3.48 7.68
CA PRO A 156 -3.63 4.13 7.78
C PRO A 156 -2.49 3.10 7.67
N ARG A 157 -1.43 3.46 6.97
CA ARG A 157 -0.22 2.65 6.81
C ARG A 157 1.02 3.46 7.18
N VAL A 158 2.13 2.74 7.35
CA VAL A 158 3.45 3.35 7.45
C VAL A 158 3.76 4.06 6.14
N LEU A 159 4.10 5.34 6.26
CA LEU A 159 4.37 6.23 5.15
C LEU A 159 5.86 6.24 4.82
N ASP A 160 6.18 6.37 3.54
CA ASP A 160 7.53 6.69 3.10
C ASP A 160 7.81 8.19 3.24
N LEU A 161 9.09 8.57 3.34
CA LEU A 161 9.54 9.97 3.44
C LEU A 161 9.02 10.83 2.28
N GLN A 162 8.91 10.25 1.09
CA GLN A 162 8.34 10.93 -0.08
C GLN A 162 6.85 11.23 0.10
N GLN A 163 6.08 10.31 0.67
CA GLN A 163 4.66 10.50 0.95
C GLN A 163 4.45 11.57 2.04
N ILE A 164 5.31 11.60 3.06
CA ILE A 164 5.32 12.64 4.10
C ILE A 164 5.58 14.03 3.48
N LYS A 165 6.51 14.12 2.53
CA LYS A 165 6.76 15.37 1.79
C LYS A 165 5.50 15.85 1.05
N GLY A 166 4.80 14.93 0.37
CA GLY A 166 3.52 15.26 -0.28
C GLY A 166 2.44 15.73 0.70
N MET A 167 2.40 15.18 1.92
CA MET A 167 1.49 15.66 2.98
C MET A 167 1.85 17.07 3.46
N LYS A 168 3.15 17.37 3.59
CA LYS A 168 3.64 18.71 3.94
C LYS A 168 3.15 19.73 2.91
N ASP A 169 3.34 19.45 1.62
CA ASP A 169 2.98 20.36 0.53
C ASP A 169 1.45 20.61 0.52
N ARG A 170 0.64 19.58 0.79
CA ARG A 170 -0.83 19.71 0.93
C ARG A 170 -1.23 20.57 2.12
N LEU A 171 -0.54 20.43 3.26
CA LEU A 171 -0.81 21.21 4.46
C LEU A 171 -0.40 22.68 4.26
N GLU A 172 0.67 22.93 3.52
CA GLU A 172 1.10 24.28 3.13
C GLU A 172 0.08 24.97 2.21
N PHE A 173 -0.48 24.23 1.25
CA PHE A 173 -1.59 24.72 0.41
C PHE A 173 -2.81 25.08 1.27
N TRP A 174 -3.21 24.20 2.19
CA TRP A 174 -4.35 24.46 3.08
C TRP A 174 -4.12 25.67 3.99
N CYS A 175 -2.92 25.84 4.55
CA CYS A 175 -2.57 27.04 5.32
C CYS A 175 -2.70 28.33 4.48
N THR A 176 -2.39 28.26 3.19
CA THR A 176 -2.50 29.39 2.27
C THR A 176 -3.97 29.74 1.99
N ASP A 177 -4.83 28.72 1.82
CA ASP A 177 -6.27 28.91 1.65
C ASP A 177 -6.91 29.54 2.89
N VAL A 178 -6.54 29.06 4.10
CA VAL A 178 -7.04 29.61 5.36
C VAL A 178 -6.64 31.07 5.53
N ARG A 179 -5.38 31.42 5.24
CA ARG A 179 -4.91 32.82 5.28
C ARG A 179 -5.64 33.70 4.27
N SER A 180 -5.94 33.17 3.07
CA SER A 180 -6.67 33.91 2.06
C SER A 180 -8.11 34.21 2.50
N MET A 181 -8.74 33.25 3.19
CA MET A 181 -10.07 33.44 3.78
C MET A 181 -10.04 34.42 4.96
N GLU A 182 -9.02 34.35 5.82
CA GLU A 182 -8.81 35.29 6.92
C GLU A 182 -8.72 36.73 6.42
N MET A 183 -7.86 36.99 5.41
CA MET A 183 -7.72 38.31 4.78
C MET A 183 -9.04 38.84 4.18
N LEU A 184 -9.84 37.96 3.58
CA LEU A 184 -11.14 38.32 3.01
C LEU A 184 -12.12 38.75 4.09
N VAL A 185 -12.17 37.99 5.19
CA VAL A 185 -13.03 38.31 6.34
C VAL A 185 -12.57 39.59 7.03
N GLU A 186 -11.27 39.80 7.23
CA GLU A 186 -10.75 41.05 7.82
C GLU A 186 -11.14 42.28 7.00
N HIS A 187 -11.00 42.23 5.68
CA HIS A 187 -11.35 43.36 4.82
C HIS A 187 -12.86 43.65 4.82
N GLN A 188 -13.71 42.62 4.78
CA GLN A 188 -15.16 42.81 4.80
C GLN A 188 -15.71 43.18 6.18
N ALA A 189 -15.09 42.66 7.24
CA ALA A 189 -15.48 42.95 8.61
C ALA A 189 -15.05 44.35 9.05
N HIS A 190 -13.97 44.91 8.48
CA HIS A 190 -13.55 46.28 8.77
C HIS A 190 -14.61 47.33 8.40
N ASP A 191 -15.37 47.11 7.32
CA ASP A 191 -16.48 47.97 6.89
C ASP A 191 -17.72 47.90 7.83
N ILE A 192 -17.82 46.88 8.68
CA ILE A 192 -18.98 46.65 9.56
C ILE A 192 -18.66 46.94 11.03
N LEU A 193 -17.42 46.67 11.47
CA LEU A 193 -17.01 46.72 12.88
C LEU A 193 -16.37 48.04 13.31
N THR A 194 -16.05 48.94 12.37
CA THR A 194 -15.45 50.27 12.62
C THR A 194 -16.27 51.36 11.98
#